data_AF-A0A925GX97-F1
#
_entry.id   AF-A0A925GX97-F1
#
_cell.length_a   1.000
_cell.length_b   1.000
_cell.length_c   1.000
_cell.angle_alpha   90.00
_cell.angle_beta   90.00
_cell.angle_gamma   90.00
#
_symmetry.space_group_name_H-M   'P 1'
#
loop_
_entity.id
_entity.type
_entity.pdbx_description
1 polymer ?
#
loop_
_entity_poly.entity_id
_entity_poly.type
_entity_poly.pdbx_seq_one_letter_code
_entity_poly.pdbx_strand_id
1 'polypeptide(L)'
;MLVASTIVDEILDLKQERRAVILAHHYQESEIQELADFIGDSLELSRKARDTDSDVIAFCGVWFMAETAKVLNPDKIVVVPDRDAGCSLVD
;
A
#
# COMPACT_ATOMS: atom_id res chain seq x y z
N MET A 1 -29.25 -11.34 -11.18
CA MET A 1 -28.60 -10.32 -12.01
C MET A 1 -27.15 -10.30 -11.57
N LEU A 2 -26.25 -10.94 -12.33
CA LEU A 2 -24.82 -10.97 -12.01
C LEU A 2 -24.24 -9.62 -12.46
N VAL A 3 -23.98 -8.73 -11.52
CA VAL A 3 -23.12 -7.57 -11.77
C VAL A 3 -21.71 -8.13 -11.81
N ALA A 4 -21.00 -7.94 -12.92
CA ALA A 4 -19.58 -8.30 -12.99
C ALA A 4 -18.81 -7.43 -11.98
N SER A 5 -17.96 -8.04 -11.15
CA SER A 5 -17.10 -7.30 -10.21
C SER A 5 -16.21 -6.34 -10.97
N THR A 6 -16.11 -5.11 -10.49
CA THR A 6 -15.09 -4.18 -10.98
C THR A 6 -13.75 -4.50 -10.33
N ILE A 7 -12.65 -4.02 -10.92
CA ILE A 7 -11.31 -4.12 -10.31
C ILE A 7 -11.29 -3.48 -8.92
N VAL A 8 -12.04 -2.38 -8.74
CA VAL A 8 -12.19 -1.70 -7.45
C VAL A 8 -12.86 -2.61 -6.43
N ASP A 9 -13.95 -3.30 -6.80
CA ASP A 9 -14.63 -4.25 -5.91
C ASP A 9 -13.68 -5.38 -5.51
N GLU A 10 -12.93 -5.94 -6.46
CA GLU A 10 -11.96 -7.02 -6.19
C GLU A 10 -10.83 -6.58 -5.26
N ILE A 11 -10.32 -5.35 -5.42
CA ILE A 11 -9.31 -4.77 -4.51
C ILE A 11 -9.88 -4.63 -3.09
N LEU A 12 -11.12 -4.14 -2.97
CA LEU A 12 -11.76 -3.95 -1.67
C LEU A 12 -12.07 -5.28 -0.97
N ASP A 13 -12.54 -6.27 -1.73
CA ASP A 13 -12.79 -7.63 -1.23
C ASP A 13 -11.48 -8.27 -0.75
N LEU A 14 -10.42 -8.20 -1.54
CA LEU A 14 -9.10 -8.72 -1.17
C LEU A 14 -8.51 -7.97 0.04
N LYS A 15 -8.70 -6.64 0.12
CA LYS A 15 -8.26 -5.85 1.27
C LYS A 15 -8.89 -6.37 2.56
N GLN A 16 -10.18 -6.68 2.55
CA GLN A 16 -10.88 -7.25 3.70
C GLN A 16 -10.44 -8.69 3.99
N GLU A 17 -10.39 -9.57 2.99
CA GLU A 17 -10.01 -10.98 3.15
C GLU A 17 -8.61 -11.11 3.75
N ARG A 18 -7.68 -10.26 3.31
CA ARG A 18 -6.27 -10.27 3.74
C ARG A 18 -6.02 -9.41 4.97
N ARG A 19 -7.04 -8.73 5.51
CA ARG A 19 -6.89 -7.73 6.58
C ARG A 19 -5.75 -6.76 6.26
N ALA A 20 -5.76 -6.26 5.03
CA ALA A 20 -4.73 -5.41 4.49
C ALA A 20 -5.02 -3.93 4.73
N VAL A 21 -3.95 -3.13 4.84
CA VAL A 21 -4.00 -1.67 4.75
C VAL A 21 -3.34 -1.22 3.46
N ILE A 22 -3.96 -0.28 2.75
CA ILE A 22 -3.41 0.37 1.56
C ILE A 22 -2.81 1.72 1.97
N LEU A 23 -1.51 1.86 1.78
CA LEU A 23 -0.75 3.08 2.04
C LEU A 23 -0.35 3.70 0.71
N ALA A 24 -0.78 4.94 0.43
CA ALA A 24 -0.45 5.61 -0.83
C ALA A 24 0.37 6.88 -0.62
N HIS A 25 1.42 7.06 -1.43
CA HIS A 25 2.14 8.33 -1.47
C HIS A 25 1.33 9.40 -2.19
N HIS A 26 1.53 10.68 -1.85
CA HIS A 26 0.87 11.83 -2.50
C HIS A 26 1.05 11.90 -4.03
N TYR A 27 2.04 11.20 -4.58
CA TYR A 27 2.33 11.19 -6.01
C TYR A 27 1.60 10.08 -6.79
N GLN A 28 0.84 9.23 -6.10
CA GLN A 28 0.01 8.22 -6.77
C GLN A 28 -1.15 8.86 -7.52
N GLU A 29 -1.68 8.15 -8.52
CA GLU A 29 -2.87 8.60 -9.25
C GLU A 29 -4.10 8.66 -8.34
N SER A 30 -5.05 9.54 -8.67
CA SER A 30 -6.25 9.78 -7.84
C SER A 30 -7.04 8.51 -7.58
N GLU A 31 -7.14 7.62 -8.57
CA GLU A 31 -7.84 6.33 -8.46
C GLU A 31 -7.22 5.43 -7.37
N ILE A 32 -5.90 5.47 -7.19
CA ILE A 32 -5.18 4.72 -6.14
C ILE A 32 -5.37 5.42 -4.79
N GLN A 33 -5.32 6.75 -4.76
CA GLN A 33 -5.54 7.52 -3.55
C GLN A 33 -6.95 7.32 -2.98
N GLU A 34 -7.97 7.21 -3.84
CA GLU A 34 -9.36 6.95 -3.43
C GLU A 34 -9.54 5.57 -2.77
N LEU A 35 -8.68 4.59 -3.09
CA LEU A 35 -8.68 3.25 -2.48
C LEU A 35 -7.84 3.15 -1.21
N ALA A 36 -6.95 4.13 -0.99
CA ALA A 36 -6.00 4.11 0.10
C ALA A 36 -6.67 4.37 1.47
N ASP A 37 -6.24 3.63 2.49
CA ASP A 37 -6.67 3.89 3.87
C ASP A 37 -5.93 5.10 4.45
N PHE A 38 -4.70 5.32 4.00
CA PHE A 38 -3.89 6.48 4.36
C PHE A 38 -3.11 7.01 3.17
N ILE A 39 -3.15 8.33 3.00
CA ILE A 39 -2.36 9.07 2.03
C ILE A 39 -1.41 9.98 2.81
N GLY A 40 -0.12 9.98 2.46
CA GLY A 40 0.87 10.79 3.17
C GLY A 40 2.22 10.87 2.50
N ASP A 41 3.13 11.61 3.14
CA ASP A 41 4.53 11.62 2.79
C ASP A 41 5.30 10.40 3.33
N SER A 42 6.60 10.32 3.08
CA SER A 42 7.43 9.19 3.52
C SER A 42 7.46 8.98 5.04
N LEU A 43 7.46 10.06 5.83
CA LEU A 43 7.51 9.98 7.29
C LEU A 43 6.16 9.56 7.86
N GLU A 44 5.09 10.14 7.34
CA GLU A 44 3.72 9.80 7.74
C GLU A 44 3.40 8.35 7.43
N LEU A 45 3.70 7.88 6.21
CA LEU A 45 3.47 6.49 5.83
C LEU A 45 4.31 5.51 6.64
N SER A 46 5.56 5.85 6.98
CA SER A 46 6.39 5.01 7.86
C SER A 46 5.80 4.87 9.26
N ARG A 47 5.24 5.96 9.83
CA ARG A 47 4.55 5.93 11.13
C ARG A 47 3.28 5.09 11.05
N LYS A 48 2.48 5.25 9.98
CA LYS A 48 1.25 4.46 9.77
C LYS A 48 1.55 2.98 9.56
N ALA A 49 2.60 2.65 8.81
CA ALA A 49 3.04 1.27 8.63
C ALA A 49 3.45 0.63 9.96
N ARG A 50 4.09 1.36 10.88
CA ARG A 50 4.44 0.86 12.21
C ARG A 50 3.21 0.68 13.10
N ASP A 51 2.29 1.64 13.09
CA ASP A 51 1.17 1.70 14.04
C ASP A 51 -0.08 0.91 13.58
N THR A 52 -0.05 0.28 12.39
CA THR A 52 -1.19 -0.53 11.89
C THR A 52 -1.28 -1.89 12.57
N ASP A 53 -2.50 -2.38 12.82
CA ASP A 53 -2.78 -3.75 13.27
C ASP A 53 -3.13 -4.70 12.11
N SER A 54 -2.93 -4.26 10.87
CA SER A 54 -3.18 -5.05 9.66
C SER A 54 -2.11 -6.11 9.45
N ASP A 55 -2.51 -7.26 8.89
CA ASP A 55 -1.61 -8.39 8.62
C ASP A 55 -0.78 -8.16 7.36
N VAL A 56 -1.33 -7.38 6.42
CA VAL A 56 -0.73 -7.03 5.13
C VAL A 56 -0.68 -5.52 4.94
N ILE A 57 0.44 -5.01 4.41
CA ILE A 57 0.61 -3.62 4.01
C ILE A 57 0.81 -3.60 2.48
N ALA A 58 -0.18 -3.09 1.75
CA ALA A 58 -0.05 -2.79 0.33
C ALA A 58 0.52 -1.36 0.20
N PHE A 59 1.78 -1.26 -0.18
CA PHE A 59 2.50 0.01 -0.23
C PHE A 59 2.51 0.55 -1.67
N CYS A 60 1.60 1.49 -1.96
CA CYS A 60 1.51 2.18 -3.24
C CYS A 60 2.48 3.38 -3.24
N GLY A 61 3.75 3.08 -3.49
CA GLY A 61 4.85 4.04 -3.54
C GLY A 61 6.06 3.42 -4.22
N VAL A 62 7.25 3.96 -3.94
CA VAL A 62 8.52 3.44 -4.47
C VAL A 62 9.12 2.38 -3.55
N TRP A 63 9.98 1.53 -4.13
CA TRP A 63 10.52 0.32 -3.53
C TRP A 63 11.16 0.53 -2.15
N PHE A 64 12.06 1.53 -2.01
CA PHE A 64 12.76 1.77 -0.75
C PHE A 64 11.81 2.12 0.42
N MET A 65 10.66 2.73 0.13
CA MET A 65 9.67 3.08 1.15
C MET A 65 8.98 1.82 1.66
N ALA A 66 8.69 0.88 0.76
CA ALA A 66 8.14 -0.42 1.12
C ALA A 66 9.16 -1.29 1.87
N GLU A 67 10.43 -1.25 1.50
CA GLU A 67 11.50 -1.91 2.28
C GLU A 67 11.58 -1.33 3.70
N THR A 68 11.48 -0.01 3.83
CA THR A 68 11.42 0.65 5.15
C THR A 68 10.22 0.15 5.95
N ALA A 69 9.04 0.05 5.33
CA ALA A 69 7.85 -0.50 5.96
C ALA A 69 8.06 -1.96 6.41
N LYS A 70 8.77 -2.77 5.62
CA LYS A 70 9.10 -4.17 5.95
C LYS A 70 10.13 -4.29 7.07
N VAL A 71 11.14 -3.41 7.10
CA VAL A 71 12.13 -3.35 8.19
C VAL A 71 11.46 -2.98 9.51
N LEU A 72 10.51 -2.04 9.49
CA LEU A 72 9.74 -1.66 10.68
C LEU A 72 8.72 -2.71 11.11
N ASN A 73 8.32 -3.61 10.21
CA ASN A 73 7.32 -4.64 10.43
C ASN A 73 7.80 -6.02 9.93
N PRO A 74 8.80 -6.63 10.60
CA PRO A 74 9.45 -7.84 10.10
C PRO A 74 8.49 -9.01 9.93
N ASP A 75 7.46 -9.11 10.76
CA ASP A 75 6.49 -10.21 10.75
C ASP A 75 5.30 -9.98 9.79
N LYS A 76 5.08 -8.74 9.33
CA LYS A 76 3.96 -8.41 8.42
C LYS A 76 4.32 -8.65 6.97
N ILE A 77 3.32 -8.96 6.15
CA ILE A 77 3.52 -9.04 4.70
C ILE A 77 3.48 -7.62 4.14
N VAL A 78 4.50 -7.23 3.38
CA VAL A 78 4.53 -5.95 2.66
C VAL A 78 4.57 -6.24 1.17
N VAL A 79 3.62 -5.67 0.43
CA VAL A 79 3.46 -5.86 -1.02
C VAL A 79 3.65 -4.52 -1.70
N VAL A 80 4.42 -4.52 -2.79
CA VAL A 80 4.56 -3.38 -3.70
C VAL A 80 3.90 -3.76 -5.03
N PRO A 81 2.95 -2.97 -5.55
CA PRO A 81 2.25 -3.29 -6.79
C PRO A 81 3.17 -3.39 -8.01
N ASP A 82 4.23 -2.57 -8.03
CA ASP A 82 5.21 -2.53 -9.12
C ASP A 82 6.62 -2.65 -8.54
N ARG A 83 7.34 -3.69 -8.97
CA ARG A 83 8.74 -3.93 -8.55
C ARG A 83 9.69 -2.90 -9.16
N ASP A 84 9.36 -2.36 -10.32
CA ASP A 84 10.18 -1.40 -11.05
C ASP A 84 9.87 0.06 -10.63
N ALA A 85 9.02 0.25 -9.62
CA ALA A 85 8.81 1.53 -8.94
C ALA A 85 10.06 1.93 -8.12
N GLY A 86 11.17 2.15 -8.79
CA GLY A 86 12.40 2.67 -8.24
C GLY A 86 12.34 4.19 -8.04
N CYS A 87 13.39 4.73 -7.42
CA CYS A 87 13.58 6.17 -7.33
C CYS A 87 14.97 6.48 -7.85
N SER A 88 15.03 7.26 -8.94
CA SER A 88 16.26 7.62 -9.64
C SER A 88 17.29 8.40 -8.80
N LEU A 89 16.94 8.78 -7.58
CA LEU A 89 17.80 9.46 -6.60
C LEU A 89 18.49 8.49 -5.63
N VAL A 90 18.00 7.26 -5.50
CA VAL A 90 18.54 6.22 -4.61
C VAL A 90 19.08 5.00 -5.36
N ASP A 91 18.88 4.94 -6.68
CA ASP A 91 19.58 4.00 -7.56
C ASP A 91 21.02 4.44 -7.87
#